data_AF-A0A1T4P0N8-F1
#
_entry.id   AF-A0A1T4P0N8-F1
#
_cell.length_a   1.000
_cell.length_b   1.000
_cell.length_c   1.000
_cell.angle_alpha   90.00
_cell.angle_beta   90.00
_cell.angle_gamma   90.00
#
_symmetry.space_group_name_H-M   'P 1'
#
loop_
_entity.id
_entity.type
_entity.pdbx_description
1 polymer ?
#
loop_
_entity_poly.entity_id
_entity_poly.type
_entity_poly.pdbx_seq_one_letter_code
_entity_poly.pdbx_strand_id
1 'polypeptide(L)'
;MLNIENIIKEKLQQATLEEILDRKDIHSLDWFWVNRDIFEDILKNIPKFDYYEQEEEIKKYLNSIKDEEFIDFLRHQIETRGFIEISQNLFAKLDKEYRIMEDIQTWIFIHENYYNKLWIQKYNELEWVLKAMAINTYQRLDYSYDSLEETYQELFENNIRIIEEITDKGEYVLESGKWILNEKEGTLRFYKNGKIFYEWGKGEVESRFEELQLL
;
A
#
# COMPACT_ATOMS: atom_id res chain seq x y z
N MET A 1 29.92 30.23 -9.03
CA MET A 1 28.67 29.76 -9.66
C MET A 1 28.16 28.63 -8.79
N LEU A 2 26.89 28.66 -8.38
CA LEU A 2 26.27 27.48 -7.76
C LEU A 2 26.25 26.35 -8.81
N ASN A 3 26.63 25.14 -8.40
CA ASN A 3 26.48 23.94 -9.21
C ASN A 3 24.99 23.78 -9.59
N ILE A 4 24.66 23.42 -10.84
CA ILE A 4 23.28 23.26 -11.33
C ILE A 4 22.45 22.34 -10.42
N GLU A 5 23.09 21.31 -9.88
CA GLU A 5 22.54 20.39 -8.88
C GLU A 5 22.02 21.12 -7.64
N ASN A 6 22.82 22.04 -7.07
CA ASN A 6 22.41 22.79 -5.89
C ASN A 6 21.25 23.73 -6.20
N ILE A 7 21.23 24.32 -7.41
CA ILE A 7 20.13 25.19 -7.86
C ILE A 7 18.83 24.37 -7.96
N ILE A 8 18.88 23.21 -8.63
CA ILE A 8 17.71 22.33 -8.77
C ILE A 8 17.20 21.89 -7.41
N LYS A 9 18.10 21.45 -6.51
CA LYS A 9 17.73 21.03 -5.16
C LYS A 9 17.06 22.16 -4.37
N GLU A 10 17.64 23.35 -4.36
CA GLU A 10 17.05 24.51 -3.69
C GLU A 10 15.66 24.85 -4.25
N LYS A 11 15.50 24.76 -5.57
CA LYS A 11 14.24 25.06 -6.27
C LYS A 11 13.16 24.03 -5.97
N LEU A 12 13.48 22.74 -6.00
CA LEU A 12 12.56 21.66 -5.65
C LEU A 12 12.12 21.76 -4.18
N GLN A 13 13.03 22.08 -3.27
CA GLN A 13 12.72 22.23 -1.85
C GLN A 13 11.81 23.42 -1.55
N GLN A 14 11.85 24.47 -2.38
CA GLN A 14 11.01 25.67 -2.25
C GLN A 14 9.70 25.57 -3.02
N ALA A 15 9.62 24.68 -4.01
CA ALA A 15 8.43 24.49 -4.81
C ALA A 15 7.32 23.82 -3.99
N THR A 16 6.11 24.27 -4.22
CA THR A 16 4.90 23.63 -3.70
C THR A 16 4.56 22.38 -4.50
N LEU A 17 3.82 21.45 -3.91
CA LEU A 17 3.37 20.25 -4.61
C LEU A 17 2.46 20.58 -5.81
N GLU A 18 1.66 21.64 -5.69
CA GLU A 18 0.86 22.21 -6.77
C GLU A 18 1.72 22.62 -7.98
N GLU A 19 2.86 23.28 -7.74
CA GLU A 19 3.82 23.67 -8.77
C GLU A 19 4.50 22.44 -9.38
N ILE A 20 4.97 21.50 -8.55
CA ILE A 20 5.64 20.27 -9.00
C ILE A 20 4.75 19.46 -9.97
N LEU A 21 3.46 19.35 -9.65
CA LEU A 21 2.50 18.52 -10.40
C LEU A 21 1.67 19.31 -11.43
N ASP A 22 1.95 20.61 -11.63
CA ASP A 22 1.17 21.55 -12.46
C ASP A 22 -0.34 21.45 -12.21
N ARG A 23 -0.73 21.60 -10.94
CA ARG A 23 -2.13 21.51 -10.50
C ARG A 23 -2.54 22.64 -9.60
N LYS A 24 -3.75 23.13 -9.81
CA LYS A 24 -4.34 24.22 -9.01
C LYS A 24 -4.85 23.78 -7.64
N ASP A 25 -5.29 22.54 -7.51
CA ASP A 25 -5.87 22.00 -6.28
C ASP A 25 -5.39 20.56 -6.06
N ILE A 26 -4.50 20.39 -5.08
CA ILE A 26 -3.94 19.10 -4.72
C ILE A 26 -4.85 18.27 -3.82
N HIS A 27 -5.78 18.90 -3.10
CA HIS A 27 -6.67 18.20 -2.17
C HIS A 27 -7.73 17.37 -2.90
N SER A 28 -7.94 17.63 -4.19
CA SER A 28 -8.79 16.84 -5.07
C SER A 28 -8.15 15.53 -5.56
N LEU A 29 -6.85 15.34 -5.35
CA LEU A 29 -6.14 14.14 -5.79
C LEU A 29 -6.17 13.06 -4.71
N ASP A 30 -6.76 11.92 -5.06
CA ASP A 30 -6.71 10.73 -4.22
C ASP A 30 -5.31 10.09 -4.20
N TRP A 31 -4.61 10.10 -5.34
CA TRP A 31 -3.23 9.61 -5.48
C TRP A 31 -2.59 10.12 -6.77
N PHE A 32 -1.27 9.98 -6.88
CA PHE A 32 -0.51 10.20 -8.10
C PHE A 32 0.73 9.29 -8.13
N TRP A 33 1.39 9.23 -9.29
CA TRP A 33 2.64 8.51 -9.47
C TRP A 33 3.73 9.46 -9.92
N VAL A 34 4.98 9.12 -9.58
CA VAL A 34 6.18 9.78 -10.09
C VAL A 34 7.11 8.70 -10.61
N ASN A 35 7.70 8.93 -11.77
CA ASN A 35 8.76 8.09 -12.31
C ASN A 35 9.71 8.95 -13.17
N ARG A 36 10.75 8.30 -13.71
CA ARG A 36 11.78 8.95 -14.50
C ARG A 36 11.26 9.83 -15.64
N ASP A 37 10.19 9.41 -16.30
CA ASP A 37 9.68 10.07 -17.51
C ASP A 37 9.16 11.48 -17.23
N ILE A 38 8.69 11.74 -16.00
CA ILE A 38 8.12 13.04 -15.63
C ILE A 38 9.11 13.96 -14.89
N PHE A 39 10.34 13.53 -14.64
CA PHE A 39 11.31 14.36 -13.90
C PHE A 39 11.62 15.67 -14.63
N GLU A 40 11.76 15.61 -15.95
CA GLU A 40 11.99 16.80 -16.77
C GLU A 40 10.81 17.77 -16.70
N ASP A 41 9.60 17.24 -16.77
CA ASP A 41 8.37 18.03 -16.73
C ASP A 41 8.16 18.67 -15.35
N ILE A 42 8.48 17.95 -14.26
CA ILE A 42 8.51 18.52 -12.91
C ILE A 42 9.41 19.76 -12.88
N LEU A 43 10.63 19.68 -13.42
CA LEU A 43 11.55 20.83 -13.43
C LEU A 43 11.03 21.98 -14.29
N LYS A 44 10.38 21.71 -15.44
CA LYS A 44 9.77 22.75 -16.28
C LYS A 44 8.64 23.49 -15.56
N ASN A 45 7.93 22.83 -14.66
CA ASN A 45 6.80 23.41 -13.95
C ASN A 45 7.22 24.34 -12.81
N ILE A 46 8.47 24.27 -12.33
CA ILE A 46 8.93 25.08 -11.19
C ILE A 46 8.98 26.57 -11.58
N PRO A 47 8.24 27.45 -10.87
CA PRO A 47 8.22 28.87 -11.20
C PRO A 47 9.59 29.52 -11.02
N LYS A 48 9.93 30.42 -11.97
CA LYS A 48 11.21 31.14 -11.96
C LYS A 48 12.42 30.19 -11.94
N PHE A 49 12.26 28.99 -12.49
CA PHE A 49 13.35 28.13 -12.87
C PHE A 49 13.53 28.28 -14.38
N ASP A 50 14.67 28.85 -14.79
CA ASP A 50 14.92 29.13 -16.19
C ASP A 50 15.41 27.87 -16.90
N TYR A 51 14.48 26.91 -17.06
CA TYR A 51 14.77 25.60 -17.62
C TYR A 51 15.39 25.73 -19.01
N TYR A 52 14.83 26.59 -19.87
CA TYR A 52 15.27 26.73 -21.26
C TYR A 52 16.64 27.39 -21.40
N GLU A 53 17.03 28.29 -20.49
CA GLU A 53 18.39 28.85 -20.50
C GLU A 53 19.46 27.81 -20.09
N GLN A 54 19.09 26.78 -19.33
CA GLN A 54 20.01 25.80 -18.74
C GLN A 54 19.73 24.36 -19.20
N GLU A 55 18.97 24.18 -20.29
CA GLU A 55 18.40 22.89 -20.71
C GLU A 55 19.45 21.78 -20.84
N GLU A 56 20.59 22.08 -21.48
CA GLU A 56 21.67 21.11 -21.67
C GLU A 56 22.32 20.66 -20.36
N GLU A 57 22.48 21.57 -19.39
CA GLU A 57 23.04 21.25 -18.07
C GLU A 57 22.05 20.47 -17.23
N ILE A 58 20.77 20.83 -17.28
CA ILE A 58 19.68 20.13 -16.59
C ILE A 58 19.53 18.71 -17.13
N LYS A 59 19.56 18.52 -18.46
CA LYS A 59 19.49 17.17 -19.06
C LYS A 59 20.69 16.31 -18.67
N LYS A 60 21.90 16.88 -18.63
CA LYS A 60 23.08 16.17 -18.11
C LYS A 60 22.91 15.78 -16.65
N TYR A 61 22.43 16.69 -15.81
CA TYR A 61 22.14 16.41 -14.42
C TYR A 61 21.11 15.29 -14.26
N LEU A 62 19.95 15.41 -14.92
CA LEU A 62 18.89 14.40 -14.90
C LEU A 62 19.48 13.04 -15.30
N ASN A 63 20.23 12.95 -16.39
CA ASN A 63 20.91 11.72 -16.83
C ASN A 63 21.92 11.14 -15.83
N SER A 64 22.44 11.94 -14.90
CA SER A 64 23.44 11.53 -13.92
C SER A 64 22.87 11.20 -12.53
N ILE A 65 21.77 11.85 -12.14
CA ILE A 65 21.15 11.62 -10.83
C ILE A 65 20.42 10.29 -10.79
N LYS A 66 20.51 9.59 -9.65
CA LYS A 66 19.71 8.40 -9.38
C LYS A 66 18.27 8.80 -9.05
N ASP A 67 17.33 8.00 -9.49
CA ASP A 67 15.91 8.32 -9.32
C ASP A 67 15.51 8.49 -7.86
N GLU A 68 16.02 7.62 -6.97
CA GLU A 68 15.78 7.72 -5.53
C GLU A 68 16.26 9.05 -4.93
N GLU A 69 17.42 9.55 -5.38
CA GLU A 69 17.98 10.83 -4.92
C GLU A 69 17.10 12.01 -5.39
N PHE A 70 16.50 11.92 -6.58
CA PHE A 70 15.56 12.93 -7.07
C PHE A 70 14.24 12.89 -6.29
N ILE A 71 13.72 11.70 -6.02
CA ILE A 71 12.48 11.49 -5.27
C ILE A 71 12.61 11.98 -3.83
N ASP A 72 13.78 11.78 -3.20
CA ASP A 72 14.08 12.32 -1.86
C ASP A 72 13.88 13.84 -1.76
N PHE A 73 14.12 14.59 -2.84
CA PHE A 73 13.87 16.03 -2.85
C PHE A 73 12.37 16.37 -2.84
N LEU A 74 11.53 15.48 -3.37
CA LEU A 74 10.08 15.68 -3.44
C LEU A 74 9.37 15.19 -2.19
N ARG A 75 9.84 14.10 -1.57
CA ARG A 75 9.18 13.41 -0.44
C ARG A 75 8.70 14.36 0.65
N HIS A 76 9.54 15.29 1.09
CA HIS A 76 9.17 16.23 2.14
C HIS A 76 7.96 17.10 1.75
N GLN A 77 7.92 17.62 0.52
CA GLN A 77 6.79 18.44 0.04
C GLN A 77 5.53 17.59 -0.18
N ILE A 78 5.70 16.32 -0.52
CA ILE A 78 4.58 15.38 -0.72
C ILE A 78 3.95 15.00 0.64
N GLU A 79 4.77 14.58 1.60
CA GLU A 79 4.34 14.15 2.93
C GLU A 79 3.68 15.27 3.73
N THR A 80 4.22 16.49 3.65
CA THR A 80 3.63 17.66 4.31
C THR A 80 2.23 18.02 3.79
N ARG A 81 1.83 17.47 2.63
CA ARG A 81 0.48 17.61 2.06
C ARG A 81 -0.44 16.42 2.35
N GLY A 82 -0.02 15.49 3.19
CA GLY A 82 -0.86 14.36 3.63
C GLY A 82 -0.85 13.17 2.68
N PHE A 83 0.12 13.11 1.77
CA PHE A 83 0.35 11.95 0.92
C PHE A 83 1.40 11.05 1.57
N ILE A 84 1.20 9.74 1.48
CA ILE A 84 2.16 8.74 1.90
C ILE A 84 2.67 7.96 0.70
N GLU A 85 3.93 7.56 0.75
CA GLU A 85 4.52 6.69 -0.27
C GLU A 85 4.13 5.23 0.00
N ILE A 86 3.69 4.53 -1.04
CA ILE A 86 3.42 3.09 -0.99
C ILE A 86 4.05 2.39 -2.19
N SER A 87 4.35 1.10 -2.03
CA SER A 87 4.87 0.31 -3.15
C SER A 87 3.81 0.13 -4.23
N GLN A 88 4.25 0.11 -5.48
CA GLN A 88 3.39 -0.12 -6.64
C GLN A 88 2.64 -1.46 -6.56
N ASN A 89 3.30 -2.50 -6.03
CA ASN A 89 2.71 -3.82 -5.83
C ASN A 89 1.60 -3.79 -4.79
N LEU A 90 1.79 -3.09 -3.67
CA LEU A 90 0.76 -2.94 -2.65
C LEU A 90 -0.41 -2.13 -3.21
N PHE A 91 -0.13 -1.03 -3.91
CA PHE A 91 -1.17 -0.21 -4.51
C PHE A 91 -2.03 -0.99 -5.50
N ALA A 92 -1.43 -1.81 -6.36
CA ALA A 92 -2.15 -2.67 -7.31
C ALA A 92 -3.05 -3.73 -6.62
N LYS A 93 -2.75 -4.11 -5.38
CA LYS A 93 -3.58 -5.04 -4.60
C LYS A 93 -4.75 -4.35 -3.91
N LEU A 94 -4.62 -3.06 -3.65
CA LEU A 94 -5.63 -2.21 -3.00
C LEU A 94 -6.58 -1.60 -4.04
N ASP A 95 -6.04 -1.03 -5.11
CA ASP A 95 -6.78 -0.40 -6.19
C ASP A 95 -6.81 -1.30 -7.42
N LYS A 96 -7.98 -1.89 -7.70
CA LYS A 96 -8.19 -2.86 -8.79
C LYS A 96 -8.09 -2.24 -10.18
N GLU A 97 -8.20 -0.92 -10.30
CA GLU A 97 -8.09 -0.22 -11.58
C GLU A 97 -6.63 0.07 -11.94
N TYR A 98 -5.74 0.05 -10.94
CA TYR A 98 -4.33 0.29 -11.13
C TYR A 98 -3.61 -0.91 -11.77
N ARG A 99 -2.72 -0.62 -12.72
CA ARG A 99 -1.84 -1.61 -13.35
C ARG A 99 -0.39 -1.24 -13.10
N ILE A 100 0.39 -2.25 -12.71
CA ILE A 100 1.84 -2.11 -12.51
C ILE A 100 2.50 -1.75 -13.85
N MET A 101 3.38 -0.76 -13.81
CA MET A 101 4.28 -0.37 -14.89
C MET A 101 5.59 -1.15 -14.70
N GLU A 102 5.76 -2.25 -15.43
CA GLU A 102 6.86 -3.20 -15.19
C GLU A 102 8.23 -2.68 -15.66
N ASP A 103 8.25 -1.80 -16.66
CA ASP A 103 9.48 -1.35 -17.33
C ASP A 103 10.15 -0.12 -16.68
N ILE A 104 9.53 0.46 -15.65
CA ILE A 104 9.99 1.71 -15.04
C ILE A 104 9.71 1.75 -13.54
N GLN A 105 10.74 2.08 -12.76
CA GLN A 105 10.60 2.30 -11.33
C GLN A 105 9.61 3.45 -11.10
N THR A 106 8.54 3.16 -10.36
CA THR A 106 7.46 4.10 -10.11
C THR A 106 7.20 4.22 -8.61
N TRP A 107 7.20 5.45 -8.13
CA TRP A 107 6.80 5.80 -6.77
C TRP A 107 5.32 6.20 -6.78
N ILE A 108 4.53 5.60 -5.89
CA ILE A 108 3.10 5.92 -5.74
C ILE A 108 2.91 6.71 -4.47
N PHE A 109 2.26 7.86 -4.60
CA PHE A 109 1.91 8.73 -3.49
C PHE A 109 0.40 8.79 -3.36
N ILE A 110 -0.13 8.38 -2.21
CA ILE A 110 -1.57 8.27 -1.95
C ILE A 110 -1.97 9.16 -0.78
N HIS A 111 -3.07 9.89 -0.92
CA HIS A 111 -3.61 10.70 0.16
C HIS A 111 -4.12 9.81 1.30
N GLU A 112 -3.81 10.14 2.54
CA GLU A 112 -4.11 9.32 3.73
C GLU A 112 -5.59 8.90 3.81
N ASN A 113 -6.52 9.83 3.55
CA ASN A 113 -7.96 9.53 3.48
C ASN A 113 -8.34 8.47 2.44
N TYR A 114 -7.75 8.53 1.24
CA TYR A 114 -8.01 7.53 0.20
C TYR A 114 -7.38 6.19 0.56
N TYR A 115 -6.17 6.21 1.12
CA TYR A 115 -5.50 5.01 1.63
C TYR A 115 -6.34 4.28 2.69
N ASN A 116 -6.86 5.01 3.67
CA ASN A 116 -7.74 4.46 4.70
C ASN A 116 -9.04 3.89 4.11
N LYS A 117 -9.61 4.56 3.10
CA LYS A 117 -10.80 4.06 2.39
C LYS A 117 -10.52 2.74 1.67
N LEU A 118 -9.36 2.61 1.00
CA LEU A 118 -8.95 1.36 0.36
C LEU A 118 -8.79 0.22 1.36
N TRP A 119 -8.20 0.49 2.53
CA TRP A 119 -8.08 -0.53 3.58
C TRP A 119 -9.42 -0.95 4.18
N ILE A 120 -10.35 -0.01 4.38
CA ILE A 120 -11.71 -0.36 4.82
C ILE A 120 -12.40 -1.26 3.79
N GLN A 121 -12.25 -0.95 2.49
CA GLN A 121 -12.78 -1.79 1.43
C GLN A 121 -12.14 -3.19 1.43
N LYS A 122 -10.81 -3.26 1.59
CA LYS A 122 -10.06 -4.52 1.63
C LYS A 122 -10.39 -5.34 2.88
N TYR A 123 -10.59 -4.70 4.02
CA TYR A 123 -11.06 -5.34 5.25
C TYR A 123 -12.42 -5.99 5.04
N ASN A 124 -13.40 -5.26 4.47
CA ASN A 124 -14.71 -5.82 4.19
C ASN A 124 -14.66 -6.96 3.16
N GLU A 125 -13.74 -6.89 2.18
CA GLU A 125 -13.51 -7.97 1.23
C GLU A 125 -12.98 -9.25 1.91
N LEU A 126 -12.07 -9.09 2.88
CA LEU A 126 -11.33 -10.16 3.53
C LEU A 126 -11.81 -10.48 4.95
N GLU A 127 -12.92 -9.92 5.44
CA GLU A 127 -13.45 -10.18 6.77
C GLU A 127 -13.68 -11.69 7.01
N TRP A 128 -14.12 -12.41 5.97
CA TRP A 128 -14.29 -13.86 6.02
C TRP A 128 -12.97 -14.60 6.31
N VAL A 129 -11.82 -14.06 5.91
CA VAL A 129 -10.50 -14.63 6.23
C VAL A 129 -10.28 -14.57 7.74
N LEU A 130 -10.59 -13.45 8.37
CA LEU A 130 -10.49 -13.27 9.83
C LEU A 130 -11.43 -14.23 10.58
N LYS A 131 -12.65 -14.42 10.07
CA LYS A 131 -13.60 -15.42 10.60
C LYS A 131 -13.05 -16.85 10.49
N ALA A 132 -12.47 -17.21 9.35
CA ALA A 132 -11.84 -18.52 9.16
C ALA A 132 -10.65 -18.73 10.13
N MET A 133 -9.86 -17.69 10.34
CA MET A 133 -8.75 -17.69 11.30
C MET A 133 -9.24 -17.87 12.73
N ALA A 134 -10.32 -17.20 13.12
CA ALA A 134 -10.94 -17.38 14.43
C ALA A 134 -11.45 -18.81 14.64
N ILE A 135 -12.14 -19.40 13.66
CA ILE A 135 -12.61 -20.80 13.72
C ILE A 135 -11.44 -21.75 13.94
N ASN A 136 -10.38 -21.60 13.14
CA ASN A 136 -9.19 -22.44 13.26
C ASN A 136 -8.50 -22.25 14.61
N THR A 137 -8.40 -21.00 15.10
CA THR A 137 -7.77 -20.68 16.37
C THR A 137 -8.53 -21.31 17.53
N TYR A 138 -9.84 -21.07 17.60
CA TYR A 138 -10.74 -21.61 18.62
C TYR A 138 -10.73 -23.14 18.66
N GLN A 139 -10.82 -23.79 17.49
CA GLN A 139 -10.95 -25.25 17.44
C GLN A 139 -9.61 -26.00 17.46
N ARG A 140 -8.52 -25.36 17.05
CA ARG A 140 -7.28 -26.07 16.69
C ARG A 140 -6.02 -25.49 17.30
N LEU A 141 -5.99 -24.28 17.84
CA LEU A 141 -4.74 -23.71 18.39
C LEU A 141 -4.65 -23.76 19.93
N ASP A 142 -5.55 -24.49 20.58
CA ASP A 142 -5.50 -24.78 22.02
C ASP A 142 -5.46 -23.51 22.90
N TYR A 143 -6.05 -22.41 22.43
CA TYR A 143 -6.24 -21.18 23.19
C TYR A 143 -7.33 -21.32 24.24
N SER A 144 -7.18 -20.64 25.37
CA SER A 144 -8.11 -20.67 26.50
C SER A 144 -9.25 -19.64 26.38
N TYR A 145 -9.89 -19.56 25.21
CA TYR A 145 -11.10 -18.76 25.03
C TYR A 145 -12.33 -19.63 25.25
N ASP A 146 -13.35 -19.09 25.90
CA ASP A 146 -14.57 -19.82 26.25
C ASP A 146 -15.52 -19.95 25.05
N SER A 147 -15.33 -19.14 24.00
CA SER A 147 -16.18 -19.16 22.80
C SER A 147 -15.45 -18.72 21.52
N LEU A 148 -16.06 -19.03 20.38
CA LEU A 148 -15.62 -18.49 19.08
C LEU A 148 -15.79 -16.97 19.02
N GLU A 149 -16.84 -16.42 19.61
CA GLU A 149 -17.11 -14.98 19.63
C GLU A 149 -15.99 -14.23 20.36
N GLU A 150 -15.62 -14.69 21.55
CA GLU A 150 -14.50 -14.14 22.31
C GLU A 150 -13.18 -14.25 21.53
N THR A 151 -12.92 -15.42 20.91
CA THR A 151 -11.72 -15.60 20.07
C THR A 151 -11.68 -14.59 18.92
N TYR A 152 -12.81 -14.34 18.26
CA TYR A 152 -12.89 -13.39 17.16
C TYR A 152 -12.70 -11.94 17.65
N GLN A 153 -13.40 -11.52 18.69
CA GLN A 153 -13.34 -10.16 19.24
C GLN A 153 -11.94 -9.81 19.76
N GLU A 154 -11.31 -10.73 20.51
CA GLU A 154 -10.02 -10.45 21.15
C GLU A 154 -8.83 -10.47 20.17
N LEU A 155 -8.88 -11.30 19.12
CA LEU A 155 -7.72 -11.51 18.23
C LEU A 155 -7.89 -10.92 16.83
N PHE A 156 -9.11 -10.88 16.29
CA PHE A 156 -9.33 -10.71 14.85
C PHE A 156 -10.24 -9.55 14.48
N GLU A 157 -11.22 -9.20 15.31
CA GLU A 157 -12.18 -8.14 15.01
C GLU A 157 -11.47 -6.80 14.84
N ASN A 158 -11.76 -6.11 13.73
CA ASN A 158 -11.17 -4.81 13.36
C ASN A 158 -9.63 -4.83 13.27
N ASN A 159 -9.01 -6.01 13.15
CA ASN A 159 -7.56 -6.13 13.10
C ASN A 159 -7.03 -5.91 11.67
N ILE A 160 -6.96 -4.63 11.27
CA ILE A 160 -6.49 -4.21 9.94
C ILE A 160 -5.07 -4.71 9.66
N ARG A 161 -4.21 -4.82 10.68
CA ARG A 161 -2.82 -5.26 10.52
C ARG A 161 -2.70 -6.69 9.97
N ILE A 162 -3.61 -7.59 10.35
CA ILE A 162 -3.64 -8.95 9.79
C ILE A 162 -4.04 -8.90 8.31
N ILE A 163 -5.01 -8.05 7.96
CA ILE A 163 -5.43 -7.85 6.56
C ILE A 163 -4.29 -7.27 5.72
N GLU A 164 -3.55 -6.30 6.25
CA GLU A 164 -2.37 -5.74 5.61
C GLU A 164 -1.32 -6.83 5.33
N GLU A 165 -1.00 -7.65 6.33
CA GLU A 165 0.00 -8.71 6.19
C GLU A 165 -0.43 -9.80 5.20
N ILE A 166 -1.69 -10.23 5.23
CA ILE A 166 -2.24 -11.19 4.27
C ILE A 166 -2.27 -10.61 2.86
N THR A 167 -2.63 -9.33 2.70
CA THR A 167 -2.63 -8.66 1.40
C THR A 167 -1.20 -8.56 0.85
N ASP A 168 -0.23 -8.16 1.67
CA ASP A 168 1.14 -7.97 1.22
C ASP A 168 1.87 -9.29 0.96
N LYS A 169 1.82 -10.24 1.90
CA LYS A 169 2.61 -11.47 1.84
C LYS A 169 1.85 -12.67 1.28
N GLY A 170 0.52 -12.60 1.22
CA GLY A 170 -0.34 -13.73 0.90
C GLY A 170 -0.49 -14.74 2.04
N GLU A 171 0.12 -14.49 3.21
CA GLU A 171 0.10 -15.41 4.33
C GLU A 171 0.17 -14.70 5.69
N TYR A 172 -0.30 -15.38 6.72
CA TYR A 172 -0.18 -14.97 8.12
C TYR A 172 0.19 -16.15 8.99
N VAL A 173 0.99 -15.91 10.03
CA VAL A 173 1.45 -16.93 10.97
C VAL A 173 1.13 -16.50 12.39
N LEU A 174 0.47 -17.38 13.15
CA LEU A 174 0.21 -17.22 14.57
C LEU A 174 0.59 -18.53 15.28
N GLU A 175 1.65 -18.47 16.08
CA GLU A 175 2.20 -19.63 16.80
C GLU A 175 2.44 -20.84 15.89
N SER A 176 1.68 -21.93 16.09
CA SER A 176 1.76 -23.17 15.31
C SER A 176 0.86 -23.17 14.07
N GLY A 177 0.04 -22.14 13.90
CA GLY A 177 -0.89 -21.93 12.81
C GLY A 177 -0.31 -21.06 11.68
N LYS A 178 -0.55 -21.45 10.44
CA LYS A 178 -0.23 -20.67 9.24
C LYS A 178 -1.41 -20.67 8.28
N TRP A 179 -1.78 -19.49 7.81
CA TRP A 179 -2.82 -19.29 6.82
C TRP A 179 -2.22 -18.74 5.54
N ILE A 180 -2.62 -19.30 4.40
CA ILE A 180 -2.18 -18.87 3.07
C ILE A 180 -3.41 -18.57 2.23
N LEU A 181 -3.55 -17.32 1.78
CA LEU A 181 -4.65 -16.85 0.95
C LEU A 181 -4.30 -17.04 -0.52
N ASN A 182 -5.16 -17.74 -1.26
CA ASN A 182 -5.15 -17.73 -2.71
C ASN A 182 -6.25 -16.79 -3.21
N GLU A 183 -5.89 -15.53 -3.45
CA GLU A 183 -6.86 -14.52 -3.92
C GLU A 183 -7.52 -14.91 -5.26
N LYS A 184 -6.80 -15.60 -6.16
CA LYS A 184 -7.34 -16.00 -7.47
C LYS A 184 -8.43 -17.06 -7.37
N GLU A 185 -8.25 -18.01 -6.44
CA GLU A 185 -9.21 -19.08 -6.20
C GLU A 185 -10.27 -18.69 -5.16
N GLY A 186 -10.03 -17.61 -4.40
CA GLY A 186 -10.90 -17.20 -3.29
C GLY A 186 -10.87 -18.19 -2.12
N THR A 187 -9.73 -18.84 -1.88
CA THR A 187 -9.57 -19.88 -0.86
C THR A 187 -8.49 -19.54 0.17
N LEU A 188 -8.68 -19.99 1.41
CA LEU A 188 -7.72 -19.83 2.51
C LEU A 188 -7.31 -21.20 3.05
N ARG A 189 -6.03 -21.55 2.89
CA ARG A 189 -5.48 -22.82 3.42
C ARG A 189 -4.91 -22.63 4.81
N PHE A 190 -5.27 -23.51 5.73
CA PHE A 190 -4.75 -23.53 7.10
C PHE A 190 -3.83 -24.73 7.33
N TYR A 191 -2.67 -24.42 7.90
CA TYR A 191 -1.67 -25.38 8.31
C TYR A 191 -1.45 -25.30 9.82
N LYS A 192 -1.38 -26.46 10.48
CA LYS A 192 -0.89 -26.59 11.86
C LYS A 192 0.33 -27.49 11.86
N ASN A 193 1.46 -27.03 12.41
CA ASN A 193 2.71 -27.79 12.44
C ASN A 193 3.16 -28.31 11.05
N GLY A 194 2.99 -27.47 10.01
CA GLY A 194 3.40 -27.77 8.63
C GLY A 194 2.50 -28.74 7.86
N LYS A 195 1.41 -29.26 8.46
CA LYS A 195 0.42 -30.10 7.78
C LYS A 195 -0.82 -29.28 7.43
N ILE A 196 -1.37 -29.48 6.24
CA ILE A 196 -2.66 -28.89 5.87
C ILE A 196 -3.78 -29.55 6.67
N PHE A 197 -4.66 -28.73 7.24
CA PHE A 197 -5.83 -29.18 8.00
C PHE A 197 -7.14 -28.83 7.30
N TYR A 198 -7.24 -27.61 6.76
CA TYR A 198 -8.44 -27.11 6.11
C TYR A 198 -8.09 -26.22 4.92
N GLU A 199 -9.00 -26.20 3.96
CA GLU A 199 -9.10 -25.18 2.91
C GLU A 199 -10.50 -24.60 3.00
N TRP A 200 -10.57 -23.28 3.16
CA TRP A 200 -11.81 -22.55 3.38
C TRP A 200 -12.21 -21.78 2.12
N GLY A 201 -13.48 -21.85 1.75
CA GLY A 201 -14.12 -20.88 0.85
C GLY A 201 -14.97 -19.87 1.64
N LYS A 202 -15.16 -18.66 1.10
CA LYS A 202 -15.92 -17.59 1.78
C LYS A 202 -17.29 -18.03 2.30
N GLY A 203 -18.13 -18.62 1.44
CA GLY A 203 -19.49 -19.02 1.83
C GLY A 203 -19.52 -20.15 2.86
N GLU A 204 -18.54 -21.06 2.83
CA GLU A 204 -18.40 -22.12 3.83
C GLU A 204 -18.05 -21.53 5.21
N VAL A 205 -17.12 -20.58 5.23
CA VAL A 205 -16.70 -19.91 6.46
C VAL A 205 -17.85 -19.13 7.07
N GLU A 206 -18.58 -18.35 6.27
CA GLU A 206 -19.72 -17.56 6.76
C GLU A 206 -20.77 -18.46 7.42
N SER A 207 -21.17 -19.55 6.74
CA SER A 207 -22.10 -20.54 7.31
C SER A 207 -21.55 -21.17 8.58
N ARG A 208 -20.27 -21.58 8.59
CA ARG A 208 -19.67 -22.28 9.73
C ARG A 208 -19.48 -21.36 10.94
N PHE A 209 -19.15 -20.10 10.70
CA PHE A 209 -18.98 -19.11 11.75
C PHE A 209 -20.30 -18.86 12.49
N GLU A 210 -21.40 -18.67 11.75
CA GLU A 210 -22.74 -18.51 12.32
C GLU A 210 -23.18 -19.74 13.12
N GLU A 211 -22.96 -20.96 12.61
CA GLU A 211 -23.28 -22.21 13.32
C GLU A 211 -22.57 -22.29 14.68
N LEU A 212 -21.30 -21.91 14.73
CA LEU A 212 -20.46 -22.03 15.91
C LEU A 212 -20.70 -20.92 16.94
N GLN A 213 -21.27 -19.78 16.55
CA GLN A 213 -21.69 -18.72 17.49
C GLN A 213 -22.95 -19.11 18.28
N LEU A 214 -23.73 -20.10 17.81
CA LEU A 214 -24.96 -20.55 18.45
C LEU A 214 -24.75 -21.71 19.45
N LEU A 215 -23.51 -22.19 19.61
CA LEU A 215 -23.10 -23.29 20.48
C LEU A 215 -22.42 -22.77 21.75
#